data_AF-A0A975H6D5-F1
#
_entry.id   AF-A0A975H6D5-F1
#
_cell.length_a   1.000
_cell.length_b   1.000
_cell.length_c   1.000
_cell.angle_alpha   90.00
_cell.angle_beta   90.00
_cell.angle_gamma   90.00
#
_symmetry.space_group_name_H-M   'P 1'
#
loop_
_entity.id
_entity.type
_entity.pdbx_description
1 polymer ?
#
loop_
_entity_poly.entity_id
_entity_poly.type
_entity_poly.pdbx_seq_one_letter_code
_entity_poly.pdbx_strand_id
1 'polypeptide(L)'
;MKKPQFYNINGIPSIEPKDDFWVANNGIDIAINANDITGDIDMNCIMLQHEIGNIIFEGINKLHSKQAGMQMWIPYAGIDGDLKVTKEQFEILINNYGKNEDLNKLLYYYDVSNLIGTFQNSVQETRTLFCQFYEELNTKTFMLAPNPIDLNGVMFASGRLVTSLFSKVNHLFISLYSQLDFLAKIAYEIENLPSNFESYPKLKSAKILFGDSKKTKMHELENTVFEKSIKNIKLIQTLRNEIVHNASFENIPKVFQHFENNIMIEKFIFLPDFDEDGIIKTFKSRKRFFGMDIKLNQILPELIFDLWKRQLETISILKKTVGNNVYKK
;
A
#
# COMPACT_ATOMS: atom_id res chain seq x y z
N MET A 1 -30.40 14.04 -8.50
CA MET A 1 -29.08 13.42 -8.23
C MET A 1 -28.02 14.24 -8.94
N LYS A 2 -26.91 14.62 -8.27
CA LYS A 2 -25.77 15.23 -8.96
C LYS A 2 -25.25 14.22 -10.00
N LYS A 3 -25.00 14.66 -11.23
CA LYS A 3 -24.39 13.78 -12.24
C LYS A 3 -23.03 13.29 -11.73
N PRO A 4 -22.66 12.02 -11.95
CA PRO A 4 -21.33 11.53 -11.57
C PRO A 4 -20.27 12.39 -12.25
N GLN A 5 -19.25 12.76 -11.50
CA GLN A 5 -18.09 13.49 -12.00
C GLN A 5 -16.96 12.50 -12.20
N PHE A 6 -16.45 12.44 -13.42
CA PHE A 6 -15.31 11.62 -13.80
C PHE A 6 -14.04 12.45 -13.67
N TYR A 7 -13.03 11.87 -13.02
CA TYR A 7 -11.71 12.42 -12.81
C TYR A 7 -10.74 11.69 -13.74
N ASN A 8 -10.24 12.44 -14.72
CA ASN A 8 -9.54 11.93 -15.88
C ASN A 8 -8.02 11.99 -15.71
N ILE A 9 -7.29 11.32 -16.61
CA ILE A 9 -5.84 11.24 -16.54
C ILE A 9 -5.19 12.59 -16.80
N ASN A 10 -5.79 13.41 -17.66
CA ASN A 10 -5.33 14.76 -17.98
C ASN A 10 -5.62 15.79 -16.87
N GLY A 11 -6.23 15.37 -15.76
CA GLY A 11 -6.56 16.27 -14.66
C GLY A 11 -7.72 17.22 -14.94
N ILE A 12 -8.53 17.01 -15.98
CA ILE A 12 -9.72 17.83 -16.27
C ILE A 12 -10.99 17.01 -16.04
N PRO A 13 -11.90 17.42 -15.14
CA PRO A 13 -13.08 16.62 -14.85
C PRO A 13 -14.07 16.62 -16.02
N SER A 14 -14.88 15.57 -16.11
CA SER A 14 -15.92 15.45 -17.13
C SER A 14 -17.21 14.83 -16.58
N ILE A 15 -18.28 14.95 -17.37
CA ILE A 15 -19.60 14.36 -17.07
C ILE A 15 -19.70 12.93 -17.64
N GLU A 16 -18.81 12.58 -18.57
CA GLU A 16 -18.69 11.27 -19.20
C GLU A 16 -17.20 10.87 -19.26
N PRO A 17 -16.84 9.58 -19.19
CA PRO A 17 -15.46 9.12 -19.35
C PRO A 17 -14.79 9.68 -20.61
N LYS A 18 -13.58 10.23 -20.47
CA LYS A 18 -12.80 10.74 -21.61
C LYS A 18 -11.57 9.90 -21.95
N ASP A 19 -11.03 9.18 -20.98
CA ASP A 19 -9.80 8.40 -21.09
C ASP A 19 -10.06 6.92 -20.75
N ASP A 20 -9.10 6.06 -21.12
CA ASP A 20 -9.12 4.63 -20.76
C ASP A 20 -9.06 4.40 -19.24
N PHE A 21 -8.50 5.35 -18.48
CA PHE A 21 -8.50 5.36 -17.02
C PHE A 21 -9.30 6.55 -16.51
N TRP A 22 -10.19 6.30 -15.55
CA TRP A 22 -10.89 7.35 -14.82
C TRP A 22 -11.28 6.89 -13.42
N VAL A 23 -11.43 7.88 -12.53
CA VAL A 23 -11.98 7.73 -11.19
C VAL A 23 -13.32 8.45 -11.14
N ALA A 24 -14.36 7.85 -10.57
CA ALA A 24 -15.68 8.49 -10.48
C ALA A 24 -16.17 8.54 -9.03
N ASN A 25 -16.70 9.68 -8.61
CA ASN A 25 -17.34 9.84 -7.32
C ASN A 25 -18.87 9.85 -7.50
N ASN A 26 -19.57 8.89 -6.89
CA ASN A 26 -21.03 8.80 -6.94
C ASN A 26 -21.72 9.41 -5.70
N GLY A 27 -20.95 10.02 -4.79
CA GLY A 27 -21.41 10.63 -3.53
C GLY A 27 -21.44 9.68 -2.34
N ILE A 28 -21.25 8.37 -2.54
CA ILE A 28 -21.17 7.35 -1.49
C ILE A 28 -19.78 6.71 -1.47
N ASP A 29 -19.24 6.40 -2.64
CA ASP A 29 -17.92 5.81 -2.81
C ASP A 29 -17.23 6.37 -4.07
N ILE A 30 -15.92 6.16 -4.14
CA ILE A 30 -15.10 6.47 -5.29
C ILE A 30 -14.78 5.15 -6.02
N ALA A 31 -15.22 5.07 -7.27
CA ALA A 31 -14.97 3.93 -8.15
C ALA A 31 -13.76 4.20 -9.05
N ILE A 32 -12.92 3.19 -9.23
CA ILE A 32 -11.87 3.15 -10.25
C ILE A 32 -12.38 2.26 -11.38
N ASN A 33 -12.26 2.71 -12.63
CA ASN A 33 -12.91 2.07 -13.76
C ASN A 33 -12.31 0.72 -14.20
N ALA A 34 -11.07 0.46 -13.86
CA ALA A 34 -10.35 -0.74 -14.26
C ALA A 34 -9.30 -1.14 -13.22
N ASN A 35 -9.03 -2.44 -13.13
CA ASN A 35 -7.95 -3.04 -12.33
C ASN A 35 -7.96 -2.71 -10.82
N ASP A 36 -9.09 -2.29 -10.25
CA ASP A 36 -9.25 -2.23 -8.79
C ASP A 36 -9.48 -3.64 -8.23
N ILE A 37 -8.38 -4.32 -7.95
CA ILE A 37 -8.35 -5.68 -7.39
C ILE A 37 -8.07 -5.66 -5.87
N THR A 38 -8.26 -4.51 -5.22
CA THR A 38 -8.00 -4.38 -3.78
C THR A 38 -8.91 -5.26 -2.94
N GLY A 39 -10.15 -5.50 -3.41
CA GLY A 39 -11.07 -6.47 -2.80
C GLY A 39 -10.57 -7.92 -2.93
N ASP A 40 -9.94 -8.27 -4.06
CA ASP A 40 -9.36 -9.61 -4.23
C ASP A 40 -8.14 -9.83 -3.33
N ILE A 41 -7.32 -8.78 -3.14
CA ILE A 41 -6.21 -8.79 -2.19
C ILE A 41 -6.74 -9.01 -0.77
N ASP A 42 -7.78 -8.26 -0.38
CA ASP A 42 -8.40 -8.36 0.95
C ASP A 42 -8.93 -9.78 1.22
N MET A 43 -9.69 -10.34 0.27
CA MET A 43 -10.20 -11.71 0.38
C MET A 43 -9.07 -12.74 0.47
N ASN A 44 -7.98 -12.58 -0.28
CA ASN A 44 -6.83 -13.49 -0.20
C ASN A 44 -6.07 -13.38 1.13
N CYS A 45 -6.01 -12.19 1.73
CA CYS A 45 -5.47 -12.01 3.08
C CYS A 45 -6.31 -12.73 4.13
N ILE A 46 -7.65 -12.62 4.07
CA ILE A 46 -8.56 -13.35 4.97
C ILE A 46 -8.36 -14.86 4.82
N MET A 47 -8.30 -15.36 3.59
CA MET A 47 -8.06 -16.78 3.34
C MET A 47 -6.67 -17.22 3.82
N LEU A 48 -5.64 -16.39 3.68
CA LEU A 48 -4.31 -16.69 4.20
C LEU A 48 -4.31 -16.80 5.73
N GLN A 49 -5.01 -15.92 6.44
CA GLN A 49 -5.17 -16.02 7.90
C GLN A 49 -5.85 -17.33 8.30
N HIS A 50 -6.90 -17.75 7.58
CA HIS A 50 -7.56 -19.02 7.80
C HIS A 50 -6.61 -20.22 7.66
N GLU A 51 -5.78 -20.24 6.61
CA GLU A 51 -4.79 -21.30 6.40
C GLU A 51 -3.72 -21.32 7.50
N ILE A 52 -3.25 -20.15 7.95
CA ILE A 52 -2.30 -20.05 9.06
C ILE A 52 -2.91 -20.60 10.35
N GLY A 53 -4.16 -20.22 10.64
CA GLY A 53 -4.91 -20.74 11.78
C GLY A 53 -5.08 -22.25 11.71
N ASN A 54 -5.38 -22.79 10.52
CA ASN A 54 -5.49 -24.22 10.29
C ASN A 54 -4.18 -24.97 10.60
N ILE A 55 -3.01 -24.40 10.24
CA ILE A 55 -1.70 -24.97 10.59
C ILE A 55 -1.44 -24.91 12.09
N ILE A 56 -1.61 -23.74 12.72
CA ILE A 56 -1.24 -23.53 14.14
C ILE A 56 -2.08 -24.41 15.07
N PHE A 57 -3.37 -24.59 14.74
CA PHE A 57 -4.32 -25.33 15.55
C PHE A 57 -4.60 -26.75 15.04
N GLU A 58 -3.96 -27.18 13.95
CA GLU A 58 -4.16 -28.51 13.33
C GLU A 58 -5.65 -28.78 13.00
N GLY A 59 -6.31 -27.80 12.40
CA GLY A 59 -7.72 -27.85 12.07
C GLY A 59 -8.46 -26.55 12.39
N ILE A 60 -9.15 -25.99 11.40
CA ILE A 60 -9.95 -24.77 11.56
C ILE A 60 -11.04 -24.91 12.64
N ASN A 61 -11.64 -26.09 12.79
CA ASN A 61 -12.64 -26.36 13.84
C ASN A 61 -12.04 -26.25 15.24
N LYS A 62 -10.77 -26.64 15.43
CA LYS A 62 -10.07 -26.47 16.70
C LYS A 62 -9.87 -25.00 16.99
N LEU A 63 -9.42 -24.19 16.03
CA LEU A 63 -9.32 -22.73 16.19
C LEU A 63 -10.66 -22.12 16.62
N HIS A 64 -11.75 -22.40 15.89
CA HIS A 64 -13.06 -21.86 16.22
C HIS A 64 -13.56 -22.28 17.60
N SER A 65 -13.30 -23.52 18.01
CA SER A 65 -13.64 -23.99 19.36
C SER A 65 -12.90 -23.22 20.45
N LYS A 66 -11.64 -22.82 20.22
CA LYS A 66 -10.84 -22.02 21.16
C LYS A 66 -11.28 -20.56 21.18
N GLN A 67 -11.74 -20.03 20.03
CA GLN A 67 -12.28 -18.67 19.93
C GLN A 67 -13.63 -18.50 20.64
N ALA A 68 -14.48 -19.54 20.65
CA ALA A 68 -15.86 -19.47 21.16
C ALA A 68 -16.00 -19.08 22.64
N GLY A 69 -14.92 -19.12 23.43
CA GLY A 69 -14.88 -18.68 24.83
C GLY A 69 -13.67 -17.83 25.18
N MET A 70 -12.97 -17.28 24.18
CA MET A 70 -11.75 -16.53 24.43
C MET A 70 -12.05 -15.17 25.09
N GLN A 71 -11.15 -14.73 25.96
CA GLN A 71 -11.25 -13.40 26.55
C GLN A 71 -10.76 -12.35 25.55
N MET A 72 -11.44 -11.20 25.52
CA MET A 72 -11.15 -10.10 24.57
C MET A 72 -9.71 -9.59 24.62
N TRP A 73 -9.02 -9.72 25.75
CA TRP A 73 -7.62 -9.29 25.83
C TRP A 73 -6.67 -10.09 24.96
N ILE A 74 -7.02 -11.33 24.60
CA ILE A 74 -6.17 -12.19 23.78
C ILE A 74 -5.99 -11.61 22.36
N PRO A 75 -7.05 -11.27 21.61
CA PRO A 75 -6.90 -10.64 20.29
C PRO A 75 -6.55 -9.14 20.31
N TYR A 76 -6.90 -8.41 21.38
CA TYR A 76 -6.89 -6.93 21.32
C TYR A 76 -5.81 -6.25 22.17
N ALA A 77 -5.29 -6.87 23.24
CA ALA A 77 -4.37 -6.17 24.14
C ALA A 77 -3.04 -5.84 23.44
N GLY A 78 -2.69 -4.55 23.39
CA GLY A 78 -1.47 -4.08 22.71
C GLY A 78 -1.54 -4.07 21.17
N ILE A 79 -2.70 -4.43 20.60
CA ILE A 79 -2.97 -4.43 19.15
C ILE A 79 -4.02 -3.38 18.80
N ASP A 80 -5.07 -3.26 19.62
CA ASP A 80 -6.21 -2.39 19.37
C ASP A 80 -6.37 -1.34 20.48
N GLY A 81 -6.71 -0.10 20.09
CA GLY A 81 -6.92 1.02 20.99
C GLY A 81 -8.21 0.93 21.82
N ASP A 82 -9.15 0.08 21.43
CA ASP A 82 -10.41 -0.13 22.16
C ASP A 82 -10.18 -0.84 23.51
N LEU A 83 -9.09 -1.61 23.63
CA LEU A 83 -8.74 -2.29 24.87
C LEU A 83 -7.58 -1.61 25.60
N LYS A 84 -7.92 -0.92 26.69
CA LYS A 84 -6.98 -0.17 27.54
C LYS A 84 -6.25 -1.08 28.54
N VAL A 85 -5.39 -1.96 28.04
CA VAL A 85 -4.52 -2.82 28.86
C VAL A 85 -3.08 -2.33 28.76
N THR A 86 -2.45 -2.01 29.90
CA THR A 86 -1.02 -1.66 29.92
C THR A 86 -0.15 -2.91 29.74
N LYS A 87 1.13 -2.70 29.42
CA LYS A 87 2.09 -3.80 29.31
C LYS A 87 2.18 -4.61 30.62
N GLU A 88 2.22 -3.95 31.77
CA GLU A 88 2.33 -4.60 33.08
C GLU A 88 1.07 -5.43 33.38
N GLN A 89 -0.11 -4.91 33.02
CA GLN A 89 -1.37 -5.64 33.15
C GLN A 89 -1.41 -6.87 32.23
N PHE A 90 -0.92 -6.74 30.99
CA PHE A 90 -0.82 -7.87 30.06
C PHE A 90 0.13 -8.97 30.57
N GLU A 91 1.27 -8.59 31.14
CA GLU A 91 2.21 -9.54 31.77
C GLU A 91 1.57 -10.27 32.95
N ILE A 92 0.79 -9.58 33.79
CA ILE A 92 0.02 -10.20 34.88
C ILE A 92 -1.02 -11.18 34.31
N LEU A 93 -1.76 -10.78 33.27
CA LEU A 93 -2.76 -11.62 32.61
C LEU A 93 -2.13 -12.92 32.10
N ILE A 94 -1.05 -12.86 31.32
CA ILE A 94 -0.35 -14.06 30.83
C ILE A 94 0.12 -14.94 31.99
N ASN A 95 0.75 -14.35 33.01
CA ASN A 95 1.28 -15.12 34.14
C ASN A 95 0.19 -15.85 34.94
N ASN A 96 -1.00 -15.26 35.06
CA ASN A 96 -2.14 -15.87 35.75
C ASN A 96 -2.65 -17.14 35.06
N TYR A 97 -2.45 -17.28 33.74
CA TYR A 97 -2.82 -18.49 33.00
C TYR A 97 -1.74 -19.59 33.04
N GLY A 98 -0.57 -19.30 33.61
CA GLY A 98 0.53 -20.25 33.71
C GLY A 98 1.01 -20.77 32.35
N LYS A 99 1.50 -22.02 32.31
CA LYS A 99 1.86 -22.69 31.05
C LYS A 99 0.60 -23.15 30.33
N ASN A 100 0.17 -22.39 29.33
CA ASN A 100 -0.99 -22.69 28.51
C ASN A 100 -0.66 -22.58 27.02
N GLU A 101 -0.52 -23.74 26.37
CA GLU A 101 -0.14 -23.82 24.96
C GLU A 101 -1.21 -23.23 24.02
N ASP A 102 -2.50 -23.46 24.33
CA ASP A 102 -3.61 -22.92 23.53
C ASP A 102 -3.64 -21.39 23.57
N LEU A 103 -3.38 -20.81 24.76
CA LEU A 103 -3.26 -19.37 24.91
C LEU A 103 -2.08 -18.82 24.09
N ASN A 104 -0.91 -19.46 24.17
CA ASN A 104 0.26 -19.04 23.42
C ASN A 104 0.05 -19.13 21.90
N LYS A 105 -0.66 -20.17 21.43
CA LYS A 105 -1.09 -20.30 20.02
C LYS A 105 -2.03 -19.19 19.61
N LEU A 106 -3.04 -18.87 20.44
CA LEU A 106 -4.01 -17.80 20.15
C LEU A 106 -3.31 -16.43 20.08
N LEU A 107 -2.46 -16.10 21.05
CA LEU A 107 -1.71 -14.83 21.06
C LEU A 107 -0.85 -14.70 19.80
N TYR A 108 -0.08 -15.74 19.48
CA TYR A 108 0.76 -15.74 18.28
C TYR A 108 -0.06 -15.68 16.98
N TYR A 109 -1.21 -16.38 16.91
CA TYR A 109 -2.11 -16.30 15.77
C TYR A 109 -2.63 -14.87 15.56
N TYR A 110 -2.98 -14.15 16.63
CA TYR A 110 -3.43 -12.77 16.54
C TYR A 110 -2.30 -11.79 16.23
N ASP A 111 -1.06 -12.04 16.67
CA ASP A 111 0.12 -11.29 16.23
C ASP A 111 0.32 -11.39 14.70
N VAL A 112 0.24 -12.60 14.14
CA VAL A 112 0.36 -12.82 12.69
C VAL A 112 -0.85 -12.25 11.95
N SER A 113 -2.06 -12.37 12.50
CA SER A 113 -3.27 -11.80 11.93
C SER A 113 -3.20 -10.28 11.89
N ASN A 114 -2.66 -9.64 12.93
CA ASN A 114 -2.44 -8.20 12.97
C ASN A 114 -1.41 -7.74 11.92
N LEU A 115 -0.34 -8.51 11.70
CA LEU A 115 0.63 -8.23 10.63
C LEU A 115 -0.05 -8.23 9.24
N ILE A 116 -0.92 -9.22 8.98
CA ILE A 116 -1.68 -9.31 7.72
C ILE A 116 -2.72 -8.18 7.63
N GLY A 117 -3.44 -7.90 8.72
CA GLY A 117 -4.43 -6.83 8.79
C GLY A 117 -3.81 -5.44 8.55
N THR A 118 -2.60 -5.21 9.06
CA THR A 118 -1.86 -3.96 8.80
C THR A 118 -1.55 -3.79 7.30
N PHE A 119 -1.19 -4.88 6.61
CA PHE A 119 -1.02 -4.85 5.16
C PHE A 119 -2.34 -4.54 4.43
N GLN A 120 -3.46 -5.19 4.80
CA GLN A 120 -4.79 -4.93 4.23
C GLN A 120 -5.19 -3.46 4.37
N ASN A 121 -5.04 -2.91 5.58
CA ASN A 121 -5.33 -1.50 5.87
C ASN A 121 -4.46 -0.57 5.02
N SER A 122 -3.17 -0.89 4.84
CA SER A 122 -2.29 -0.10 3.99
C SER A 122 -2.71 -0.13 2.52
N VAL A 123 -3.17 -1.27 1.99
CA VAL A 123 -3.70 -1.37 0.61
C VAL A 123 -4.90 -0.45 0.45
N GLN A 124 -5.86 -0.49 1.37
CA GLN A 124 -7.05 0.38 1.36
C GLN A 124 -6.71 1.87 1.51
N GLU A 125 -5.72 2.19 2.34
CA GLU A 125 -5.20 3.56 2.46
C GLU A 125 -4.63 4.04 1.12
N THR A 126 -3.77 3.26 0.47
CA THR A 126 -3.17 3.65 -0.81
C THR A 126 -4.20 3.78 -1.94
N ARG A 127 -5.22 2.91 -1.97
CA ARG A 127 -6.37 3.06 -2.85
C ARG A 127 -7.08 4.39 -2.63
N THR A 128 -7.34 4.73 -1.37
CA THR A 128 -8.00 5.99 -0.99
C THR A 128 -7.17 7.20 -1.41
N LEU A 129 -5.86 7.20 -1.13
CA LEU A 129 -4.94 8.29 -1.52
C LEU A 129 -4.86 8.45 -3.04
N PHE A 130 -4.83 7.34 -3.78
CA PHE A 130 -4.85 7.32 -5.24
C PHE A 130 -6.12 7.98 -5.80
N CYS A 131 -7.29 7.59 -5.28
CA CYS A 131 -8.57 8.20 -5.65
C CYS A 131 -8.63 9.70 -5.32
N GLN A 132 -8.20 10.08 -4.10
CA GLN A 132 -8.15 11.47 -3.66
C GLN A 132 -7.19 12.32 -4.50
N PHE A 133 -6.08 11.75 -4.96
CA PHE A 133 -5.15 12.43 -5.85
C PHE A 133 -5.85 12.87 -7.14
N TYR A 134 -6.55 11.95 -7.83
CA TYR A 134 -7.27 12.29 -9.05
C TYR A 134 -8.42 13.25 -8.81
N GLU A 135 -9.19 13.05 -7.75
CA GLU A 135 -10.27 13.96 -7.37
C GLU A 135 -9.75 15.38 -7.16
N GLU A 136 -8.70 15.56 -6.35
CA GLU A 136 -8.15 16.87 -6.06
C GLU A 136 -7.48 17.50 -7.28
N LEU A 137 -6.70 16.73 -8.06
CA LEU A 137 -6.07 17.22 -9.27
C LEU A 137 -7.12 17.71 -10.27
N ASN A 138 -8.25 17.01 -10.39
CA ASN A 138 -9.32 17.35 -11.33
C ASN A 138 -10.19 18.52 -10.84
N THR A 139 -10.63 18.50 -9.59
CA THR A 139 -11.65 19.43 -9.09
C THR A 139 -11.10 20.75 -8.59
N LYS A 140 -9.88 20.77 -8.05
CA LYS A 140 -9.31 22.01 -7.51
C LYS A 140 -8.88 22.95 -8.64
N THR A 141 -9.17 24.23 -8.45
CA THR A 141 -8.53 25.31 -9.21
C THR A 141 -7.20 25.65 -8.57
N PHE A 142 -6.14 25.63 -9.38
CA PHE A 142 -4.80 26.04 -8.97
C PHE A 142 -4.43 27.42 -9.52
N MET A 143 -5.33 28.06 -10.29
CA MET A 143 -5.13 29.40 -10.81
C MET A 143 -5.24 30.44 -9.70
N LEU A 144 -4.32 31.41 -9.71
CA LEU A 144 -4.34 32.56 -8.80
C LEU A 144 -5.19 33.72 -9.35
N ALA A 145 -5.54 33.68 -10.64
CA ALA A 145 -6.32 34.70 -11.33
C ALA A 145 -7.49 34.06 -12.10
N PRO A 146 -8.54 34.84 -12.44
CA PRO A 146 -9.69 34.33 -13.20
C PRO A 146 -9.34 33.85 -14.62
N ASN A 147 -8.31 34.46 -15.23
CA ASN A 147 -7.82 34.10 -16.55
C ASN A 147 -6.31 33.75 -16.47
N PRO A 148 -5.83 32.82 -17.32
CA PRO A 148 -4.40 32.58 -17.46
C PRO A 148 -3.67 33.82 -17.98
N ILE A 149 -2.40 33.95 -17.58
CA ILE A 149 -1.52 35.02 -18.06
C ILE A 149 -1.10 34.75 -19.51
N ASP A 150 -0.90 33.47 -19.85
CA ASP A 150 -0.61 33.00 -21.21
C ASP A 150 -1.78 32.17 -21.72
N LEU A 151 -2.41 32.63 -22.82
CA LEU A 151 -3.60 31.99 -23.40
C LEU A 151 -3.27 30.67 -24.11
N ASN A 152 -2.00 30.45 -24.46
CA ASN A 152 -1.52 29.28 -25.22
C ASN A 152 -0.16 28.80 -24.65
N GLY A 153 -0.14 28.41 -23.38
CA GLY A 153 1.10 28.06 -22.70
C GLY A 153 0.93 27.21 -21.46
N VAL A 154 2.07 26.86 -20.86
CA VAL A 154 2.14 26.08 -19.63
C VAL A 154 2.50 26.98 -18.47
N MET A 155 1.60 27.03 -17.48
CA MET A 155 1.79 27.77 -16.23
C MET A 155 1.93 26.78 -15.07
N PHE A 156 2.49 27.20 -13.94
CA PHE A 156 2.49 26.39 -12.73
C PHE A 156 1.90 27.15 -11.55
N ALA A 157 1.37 26.38 -10.60
CA ALA A 157 0.92 26.87 -9.31
C ALA A 157 1.75 26.23 -8.19
N SER A 158 1.92 26.98 -7.10
CA SER A 158 2.47 26.49 -5.83
C SER A 158 1.73 27.16 -4.67
N GLY A 159 1.84 26.60 -3.47
CA GLY A 159 1.17 27.08 -2.27
C GLY A 159 0.29 26.01 -1.61
N ARG A 160 -0.57 26.42 -0.68
CA ARG A 160 -1.27 25.51 0.26
C ARG A 160 -1.98 24.32 -0.41
N LEU A 161 -2.72 24.55 -1.50
CA LEU A 161 -3.45 23.47 -2.18
C LEU A 161 -2.48 22.46 -2.81
N VAL A 162 -1.41 22.95 -3.44
CA VAL A 162 -0.37 22.13 -4.06
C VAL A 162 0.43 21.37 -3.00
N THR A 163 0.81 22.02 -1.90
CA THR A 163 1.47 21.37 -0.76
C THR A 163 0.61 20.26 -0.17
N SER A 164 -0.70 20.46 -0.04
CA SER A 164 -1.62 19.44 0.44
C SER A 164 -1.73 18.25 -0.51
N LEU A 165 -1.74 18.49 -1.83
CA LEU A 165 -1.74 17.44 -2.85
C LEU A 165 -0.43 16.63 -2.80
N PHE A 166 0.72 17.31 -2.76
CA PHE A 166 2.03 16.67 -2.65
C PHE A 166 2.20 15.87 -1.36
N SER A 167 1.63 16.34 -0.24
CA SER A 167 1.63 15.56 1.00
C SER A 167 0.95 14.20 0.83
N LYS A 168 -0.19 14.14 0.12
CA LYS A 168 -0.87 12.87 -0.19
C LYS A 168 -0.05 11.99 -1.13
N VAL A 169 0.57 12.57 -2.16
CA VAL A 169 1.43 11.82 -3.09
C VAL A 169 2.66 11.27 -2.36
N ASN A 170 3.30 12.07 -1.51
CA ASN A 170 4.45 11.64 -0.74
C ASN A 170 4.08 10.48 0.20
N HIS A 171 2.95 10.63 0.91
CA HIS A 171 2.42 9.58 1.77
C HIS A 171 2.07 8.31 0.99
N LEU A 172 1.46 8.45 -0.20
CA LEU A 172 1.16 7.33 -1.09
C LEU A 172 2.42 6.50 -1.39
N PHE A 173 3.52 7.12 -1.84
CA PHE A 173 4.75 6.38 -2.14
C PHE A 173 5.41 5.75 -0.90
N ILE A 174 5.33 6.41 0.26
CA ILE A 174 5.82 5.84 1.53
C ILE A 174 5.00 4.59 1.90
N SER A 175 3.66 4.67 1.82
CA SER A 175 2.78 3.54 2.11
C SER A 175 2.94 2.41 1.11
N LEU A 176 3.05 2.69 -0.20
CA LEU A 176 3.29 1.68 -1.24
C LEU A 176 4.58 0.88 -0.98
N TYR A 177 5.68 1.55 -0.61
CA TYR A 177 6.90 0.83 -0.25
C TYR A 177 6.77 0.04 1.06
N SER A 178 6.06 0.60 2.05
CA SER A 178 5.83 -0.09 3.33
C SER A 178 5.03 -1.40 3.15
N GLN A 179 4.15 -1.47 2.16
CA GLN A 179 3.46 -2.72 1.79
C GLN A 179 4.44 -3.82 1.37
N LEU A 180 5.55 -3.47 0.70
CA LEU A 180 6.60 -4.42 0.35
C LEU A 180 7.31 -4.95 1.59
N ASP A 181 7.55 -4.09 2.60
CA ASP A 181 8.11 -4.51 3.89
C ASP A 181 7.15 -5.47 4.62
N PHE A 182 5.84 -5.19 4.61
CA PHE A 182 4.86 -6.11 5.22
C PHE A 182 4.82 -7.47 4.52
N LEU A 183 4.82 -7.51 3.17
CA LEU A 183 4.83 -8.77 2.44
C LEU A 183 6.11 -9.57 2.70
N ALA A 184 7.27 -8.93 2.82
CA ALA A 184 8.52 -9.60 3.19
C ALA A 184 8.42 -10.22 4.60
N LYS A 185 7.82 -9.50 5.54
CA LYS A 185 7.57 -10.01 6.90
C LYS A 185 6.62 -11.20 6.89
N ILE A 186 5.49 -11.10 6.19
CA ILE A 186 4.48 -12.17 6.10
C ILE A 186 5.10 -13.42 5.47
N ALA A 187 5.80 -13.28 4.34
CA ALA A 187 6.48 -14.39 3.68
C ALA A 187 7.49 -15.08 4.62
N TYR A 188 8.34 -14.29 5.29
CA TYR A 188 9.33 -14.83 6.21
C TYR A 188 8.70 -15.52 7.43
N GLU A 189 7.63 -14.95 8.00
CA GLU A 189 6.95 -15.54 9.16
C GLU A 189 6.31 -16.88 8.82
N ILE A 190 5.63 -16.97 7.67
CA ILE A 190 5.00 -18.22 7.18
C ILE A 190 6.03 -19.33 6.99
N GLU A 191 7.21 -19.00 6.44
CA GLU A 191 8.27 -19.97 6.24
C GLU A 191 8.93 -20.45 7.54
N ASN A 192 8.73 -19.71 8.64
CA ASN A 192 9.39 -19.92 9.91
C ASN A 192 8.41 -20.06 11.09
N LEU A 193 7.18 -20.52 10.84
CA LEU A 193 6.17 -20.72 11.89
C LEU A 193 6.73 -21.54 13.07
N PRO A 194 6.48 -21.14 14.33
CA PRO A 194 6.84 -21.91 15.50
C PRO A 194 6.21 -23.30 15.49
N SER A 195 7.00 -24.29 15.90
CA SER A 195 6.54 -25.68 16.09
C SER A 195 6.25 -26.01 17.55
N ASN A 196 6.64 -25.14 18.49
CA ASN A 196 6.46 -25.31 19.93
C ASN A 196 5.83 -24.03 20.51
N PHE A 197 4.80 -24.21 21.34
CA PHE A 197 4.04 -23.15 21.99
C PHE A 197 4.01 -23.31 23.53
N GLU A 198 4.99 -24.00 24.13
CA GLU A 198 5.20 -24.06 25.59
C GLU A 198 5.32 -22.67 26.23
N SER A 199 5.80 -21.69 25.46
CA SER A 199 5.84 -20.27 25.80
C SER A 199 5.32 -19.43 24.64
N TYR A 200 4.78 -18.25 24.92
CA TYR A 200 4.36 -17.27 23.91
C TYR A 200 5.52 -16.87 22.98
N PRO A 201 5.52 -17.29 21.69
CA PRO A 201 6.64 -17.02 20.79
C PRO A 201 6.60 -15.59 20.24
N LYS A 202 7.79 -15.03 19.98
CA LYS A 202 7.92 -13.74 19.27
C LYS A 202 7.85 -13.95 17.76
N LEU A 203 7.28 -12.98 17.04
CA LEU A 203 7.37 -12.91 15.57
C LEU A 203 8.83 -12.90 15.12
N LYS A 204 9.22 -13.86 14.28
CA LYS A 204 10.60 -13.95 13.74
C LYS A 204 10.85 -12.91 12.66
N SER A 205 9.78 -12.43 12.03
CA SER A 205 9.78 -11.41 10.97
C SER A 205 9.93 -9.97 11.47
N ALA A 206 9.94 -9.71 12.78
CA ALA A 206 9.88 -8.34 13.33
C ALA A 206 10.93 -7.37 12.76
N LYS A 207 12.11 -7.87 12.38
CA LYS A 207 13.23 -7.09 11.81
C LYS A 207 13.42 -7.25 10.30
N ILE A 208 12.54 -8.01 9.63
CA ILE A 208 12.61 -8.25 8.19
C ILE A 208 12.07 -7.02 7.45
N LEU A 209 12.81 -6.59 6.44
CA LEU A 209 12.42 -5.55 5.50
C LEU A 209 12.40 -6.12 4.08
N PHE A 210 11.88 -5.37 3.12
CA PHE A 210 11.80 -5.78 1.73
C PHE A 210 13.18 -6.12 1.13
N GLY A 211 14.22 -5.38 1.51
CA GLY A 211 15.61 -5.66 1.12
C GLY A 211 16.17 -6.98 1.65
N ASP A 212 15.50 -7.61 2.62
CA ASP A 212 15.82 -8.94 3.14
C ASP A 212 15.11 -10.07 2.38
N SER A 213 14.46 -9.80 1.24
CA SER A 213 13.72 -10.79 0.45
C SER A 213 14.53 -12.05 0.12
N LYS A 214 15.86 -11.97 0.00
CA LYS A 214 16.77 -13.13 -0.14
C LYS A 214 16.68 -14.17 0.99
N LYS A 215 16.09 -13.81 2.14
CA LYS A 215 15.87 -14.70 3.28
C LYS A 215 14.55 -15.46 3.17
N THR A 216 13.75 -15.22 2.13
CA THR A 216 12.50 -15.93 1.87
C THR A 216 12.66 -16.82 0.64
N LYS A 217 11.88 -17.90 0.56
CA LYS A 217 11.78 -18.77 -0.63
C LYS A 217 11.11 -18.07 -1.81
N MET A 218 10.50 -16.91 -1.58
CA MET A 218 9.89 -16.07 -2.60
C MET A 218 10.91 -15.22 -3.37
N HIS A 219 12.19 -15.21 -2.96
CA HIS A 219 13.22 -14.41 -3.61
C HIS A 219 13.29 -14.66 -5.12
N GLU A 220 13.22 -13.59 -5.91
CA GLU A 220 13.26 -13.61 -7.39
C GLU A 220 12.15 -14.42 -8.05
N LEU A 221 11.07 -14.75 -7.33
CA LEU A 221 9.94 -15.47 -7.90
C LEU A 221 9.15 -14.58 -8.87
N GLU A 222 8.98 -15.06 -10.10
CA GLU A 222 8.30 -14.35 -11.19
C GLU A 222 6.86 -13.95 -10.83
N ASN A 223 6.41 -12.81 -11.35
CA ASN A 223 5.10 -12.20 -11.15
C ASN A 223 4.77 -11.80 -9.70
N THR A 224 5.73 -11.89 -8.78
CA THR A 224 5.56 -11.46 -7.38
C THR A 224 6.14 -10.08 -7.14
N VAL A 225 5.96 -9.55 -5.93
CA VAL A 225 6.66 -8.31 -5.50
C VAL A 225 8.16 -8.53 -5.29
N PHE A 226 8.61 -9.79 -5.22
CA PHE A 226 10.01 -10.16 -4.99
C PHE A 226 10.77 -10.49 -6.28
N GLU A 227 10.10 -10.39 -7.43
CA GLU A 227 10.74 -10.58 -8.74
C GLU A 227 11.88 -9.57 -8.92
N LYS A 228 12.97 -10.04 -9.55
CA LYS A 228 14.16 -9.22 -9.75
C LYS A 228 13.93 -8.15 -10.82
N SER A 229 14.54 -6.98 -10.62
CA SER A 229 14.65 -5.93 -11.65
C SER A 229 13.33 -5.40 -12.22
N ILE A 230 12.27 -5.37 -11.40
CA ILE A 230 11.01 -4.78 -11.81
C ILE A 230 11.07 -3.26 -11.71
N LYS A 231 11.03 -2.60 -12.88
CA LYS A 231 11.09 -1.15 -13.02
C LYS A 231 10.09 -0.42 -12.11
N ASN A 232 8.84 -0.89 -12.05
CA ASN A 232 7.79 -0.29 -11.25
C ASN A 232 8.08 -0.34 -9.74
N ILE A 233 8.56 -1.49 -9.24
CA ILE A 233 8.98 -1.64 -7.84
C ILE A 233 10.19 -0.75 -7.53
N LYS A 234 11.18 -0.72 -8.44
CA LYS A 234 12.36 0.16 -8.32
C LYS A 234 11.98 1.64 -8.34
N LEU A 235 10.99 2.05 -9.13
CA LEU A 235 10.49 3.42 -9.19
C LEU A 235 9.82 3.81 -7.87
N ILE A 236 8.95 2.94 -7.31
CA ILE A 236 8.34 3.16 -5.98
C ILE A 236 9.42 3.31 -4.91
N GLN A 237 10.39 2.39 -4.90
CA GLN A 237 11.52 2.43 -3.96
C GLN A 237 12.33 3.73 -4.09
N THR A 238 12.66 4.11 -5.32
CA THR A 238 13.48 5.29 -5.59
C THR A 238 12.76 6.57 -5.18
N LEU A 239 11.48 6.71 -5.54
CA LEU A 239 10.67 7.87 -5.14
C LEU A 239 10.49 7.93 -3.62
N ARG A 240 10.19 6.80 -2.96
CA ARG A 240 10.11 6.75 -1.50
C ARG A 240 11.43 7.17 -0.84
N ASN A 241 12.57 6.70 -1.33
CA ASN A 241 13.86 7.09 -0.80
C ASN A 241 14.12 8.59 -0.98
N GLU A 242 13.81 9.14 -2.15
CA GLU A 242 13.92 10.58 -2.40
C GLU A 242 13.00 11.38 -1.47
N ILE A 243 11.76 10.95 -1.24
CA ILE A 243 10.82 11.60 -0.32
C ILE A 243 11.33 11.55 1.12
N VAL A 244 11.82 10.40 1.59
CA VAL A 244 12.29 10.24 2.97
C VAL A 244 13.57 11.03 3.24
N HIS A 245 14.50 11.06 2.28
CA HIS A 245 15.79 11.72 2.46
C HIS A 245 15.79 13.21 2.09
N ASN A 246 14.93 13.63 1.16
CA ASN A 246 14.90 14.99 0.63
C ASN A 246 13.51 15.66 0.72
N ALA A 247 12.65 15.14 1.61
CA ALA A 247 11.28 15.58 1.93
C ALA A 247 10.24 15.48 0.79
N SER A 248 10.67 15.42 -0.47
CA SER A 248 9.83 15.39 -1.67
C SER A 248 10.68 15.06 -2.90
N PHE A 249 10.06 14.56 -3.98
CA PHE A 249 10.72 14.38 -5.28
C PHE A 249 10.86 15.68 -6.10
N GLU A 250 10.28 16.77 -5.61
CA GLU A 250 10.39 18.13 -6.17
C GLU A 250 10.70 19.12 -5.03
N ASN A 251 11.60 20.08 -5.29
CA ASN A 251 12.05 21.06 -4.30
C ASN A 251 10.96 22.06 -3.94
N ILE A 252 10.23 22.53 -4.95
CA ILE A 252 9.11 23.43 -4.79
C ILE A 252 7.91 22.73 -5.42
N PRO A 253 6.98 22.18 -4.62
CA PRO A 253 5.77 21.54 -5.11
C PRO A 253 5.06 22.39 -6.16
N LYS A 254 4.82 21.81 -7.35
CA LYS A 254 4.20 22.48 -8.49
C LYS A 254 3.16 21.59 -9.13
N VAL A 255 2.01 22.18 -9.43
CA VAL A 255 1.05 21.64 -10.40
C VAL A 255 1.11 22.50 -11.64
N PHE A 256 1.41 21.88 -12.77
CA PHE A 256 1.43 22.52 -14.07
C PHE A 256 0.04 22.49 -14.69
N GLN A 257 -0.28 23.54 -15.46
CA GLN A 257 -1.57 23.79 -16.08
C GLN A 257 -1.30 24.21 -17.53
N HIS A 258 -1.79 23.43 -18.48
CA HIS A 258 -1.64 23.71 -19.91
C HIS A 258 -2.92 24.35 -20.46
N PHE A 259 -2.77 25.47 -21.17
CA PHE A 259 -3.85 26.23 -21.76
C PHE A 259 -3.73 26.28 -23.29
N GLU A 260 -4.87 26.12 -23.97
CA GLU A 260 -5.03 26.38 -25.39
C GLU A 260 -6.26 27.27 -25.59
N ASN A 261 -6.11 28.38 -26.30
CA ASN A 261 -7.17 29.36 -26.55
C ASN A 261 -7.93 29.76 -25.28
N ASN A 262 -7.21 30.05 -24.19
CA ASN A 262 -7.77 30.41 -22.87
C ASN A 262 -8.49 29.27 -22.13
N ILE A 263 -8.42 28.02 -22.62
CA ILE A 263 -9.06 26.86 -22.02
C ILE A 263 -7.98 25.97 -21.41
N MET A 264 -8.14 25.61 -20.13
CA MET A 264 -7.27 24.64 -19.47
C MET A 264 -7.58 23.24 -20.00
N ILE A 265 -6.63 22.64 -20.71
CA ILE A 265 -6.79 21.30 -21.31
C ILE A 265 -6.10 20.21 -20.52
N GLU A 266 -5.16 20.57 -19.62
CA GLU A 266 -4.43 19.59 -18.81
C GLU A 266 -3.95 20.18 -17.48
N LYS A 267 -3.95 19.34 -16.44
CA LYS A 267 -3.23 19.54 -15.17
C LYS A 267 -2.34 18.35 -14.88
N PHE A 268 -1.09 18.60 -14.49
CA PHE A 268 -0.14 17.53 -14.23
C PHE A 268 0.95 17.90 -13.22
N ILE A 269 1.63 16.87 -12.70
CA ILE A 269 2.82 17.00 -11.85
C ILE A 269 3.96 16.28 -12.57
N PHE A 270 5.10 16.94 -12.73
CA PHE A 270 6.28 16.30 -13.27
C PHE A 270 6.96 15.37 -12.24
N LEU A 271 7.49 14.27 -12.74
CA LEU A 271 8.43 13.40 -12.03
C LEU A 271 9.84 13.59 -12.60
N PRO A 272 10.88 13.39 -11.78
CA PRO A 272 12.25 13.40 -12.27
C PRO A 272 12.47 12.30 -13.32
N ASP A 273 13.45 12.51 -14.20
CA ASP A 273 13.84 11.54 -15.22
C ASP A 273 14.40 10.27 -14.57
N PHE A 274 13.94 9.11 -15.04
CA PHE A 274 14.43 7.80 -14.60
C PHE A 274 15.26 7.14 -15.70
N ASP A 275 16.21 6.28 -15.31
CA ASP A 275 16.86 5.34 -16.23
C ASP A 275 15.96 4.14 -16.54
N GLU A 276 16.48 3.20 -17.33
CA GLU A 276 15.77 2.00 -17.77
C GLU A 276 15.38 1.10 -16.58
N ASP A 277 16.14 1.16 -15.49
CA ASP A 277 15.91 0.42 -14.26
C ASP A 277 14.91 1.12 -13.32
N GLY A 278 14.47 2.35 -13.61
CA GLY A 278 13.57 3.09 -12.72
C GLY A 278 14.29 3.83 -11.59
N ILE A 279 15.59 4.09 -11.72
CA ILE A 279 16.39 4.91 -10.79
C ILE A 279 16.44 6.35 -11.32
N ILE A 280 16.33 7.33 -10.41
CA ILE A 280 16.42 8.75 -10.76
C ILE A 280 17.79 9.04 -11.40
N LYS A 281 17.80 9.64 -12.58
CA LYS A 281 19.02 10.05 -13.28
C LYS A 281 19.76 11.10 -12.47
N THR A 282 21.06 10.90 -12.28
CA THR A 282 21.89 11.83 -11.50
C THR A 282 23.12 12.28 -12.27
N PHE A 283 23.58 13.50 -12.01
CA PHE A 283 24.88 13.99 -12.44
C PHE A 283 25.52 14.74 -11.27
N LYS A 284 26.55 14.12 -10.67
CA LYS A 284 27.19 14.59 -9.43
C LYS A 284 26.11 14.80 -8.35
N SER A 285 25.95 16.03 -7.86
CA SER A 285 24.97 16.37 -6.81
C SER A 285 23.57 16.71 -7.35
N ARG A 286 23.35 16.74 -8.67
CA ARG A 286 22.03 17.05 -9.27
C ARG A 286 21.29 15.77 -9.62
N LYS A 287 20.01 15.68 -9.23
CA LYS A 287 19.18 14.47 -9.40
C LYS A 287 17.80 14.72 -10.03
N ARG A 288 17.29 15.96 -10.00
CA ARG A 288 15.93 16.28 -10.46
C ARG A 288 15.95 16.89 -11.86
N PHE A 289 16.29 16.06 -12.83
CA PHE A 289 16.15 16.39 -14.25
C PHE A 289 14.72 16.08 -14.69
N PHE A 290 14.17 16.84 -15.63
CA PHE A 290 12.77 16.72 -16.08
C PHE A 290 12.68 16.75 -17.61
N GLY A 291 13.75 16.34 -18.31
CA GLY A 291 13.85 16.44 -19.76
C GLY A 291 13.03 15.41 -20.52
N MET A 292 12.48 14.39 -19.83
CA MET A 292 11.63 13.35 -20.42
C MET A 292 10.13 13.67 -20.30
N ASP A 293 9.75 14.81 -19.72
CA ASP A 293 8.35 15.25 -19.53
C ASP A 293 7.43 14.19 -18.88
N ILE A 294 7.97 13.41 -17.94
CA ILE A 294 7.22 12.35 -17.26
C ILE A 294 6.18 12.96 -16.32
N LYS A 295 4.90 12.70 -16.59
CA LYS A 295 3.78 13.19 -15.77
C LYS A 295 3.31 12.13 -14.79
N LEU A 296 3.30 12.45 -13.50
CA LEU A 296 2.86 11.58 -12.42
C LEU A 296 1.47 10.98 -12.69
N ASN A 297 0.50 11.84 -13.00
CA ASN A 297 -0.90 11.46 -13.26
C ASN A 297 -1.05 10.51 -14.46
N GLN A 298 -0.09 10.44 -15.37
CA GLN A 298 -0.12 9.50 -16.48
C GLN A 298 0.44 8.12 -16.10
N ILE A 299 1.52 8.07 -15.32
CA ILE A 299 2.18 6.81 -14.97
C ILE A 299 1.56 6.11 -13.74
N LEU A 300 0.89 6.87 -12.86
CA LEU A 300 0.45 6.37 -11.56
C LEU A 300 -0.54 5.19 -11.64
N PRO A 301 -1.50 5.12 -12.58
CA PRO A 301 -2.43 3.99 -12.67
C PRO A 301 -1.70 2.68 -12.99
N GLU A 302 -0.86 2.67 -14.03
CA GLU A 302 -0.08 1.48 -14.41
C GLU A 302 0.81 1.01 -13.26
N LEU A 303 1.50 1.96 -12.61
CA LEU A 303 2.38 1.67 -11.48
C LEU A 303 1.66 0.96 -10.33
N ILE A 304 0.47 1.46 -9.96
CA ILE A 304 -0.30 0.91 -8.84
C ILE A 304 -0.97 -0.41 -9.23
N PHE A 305 -1.50 -0.52 -10.43
CA PHE A 305 -2.14 -1.74 -10.89
C PHE A 305 -1.16 -2.90 -11.03
N ASP A 306 0.05 -2.66 -11.52
CA ASP A 306 1.12 -3.67 -11.54
C ASP A 306 1.50 -4.10 -10.11
N LEU A 307 1.64 -3.14 -9.19
CA LEU A 307 1.91 -3.47 -7.79
C LEU A 307 0.80 -4.35 -7.19
N TRP A 308 -0.47 -3.95 -7.31
CA TRP A 308 -1.60 -4.72 -6.79
C TRP A 308 -1.65 -6.14 -7.37
N LYS A 309 -1.39 -6.30 -8.67
CA LYS A 309 -1.34 -7.63 -9.30
C LYS A 309 -0.27 -8.51 -8.68
N ARG A 310 0.93 -7.95 -8.48
CA ARG A 310 2.07 -8.65 -7.87
C ARG A 310 1.82 -8.97 -6.39
N GLN A 311 1.17 -8.08 -5.66
CA GLN A 311 0.78 -8.30 -4.28
C GLN A 311 -0.23 -9.46 -4.18
N LEU A 312 -1.25 -9.46 -5.03
CA LEU A 312 -2.25 -10.52 -5.12
C LEU A 312 -1.59 -11.87 -5.42
N GLU A 313 -0.69 -11.92 -6.40
CA GLU A 313 0.02 -13.16 -6.75
C GLU A 313 0.90 -13.64 -5.59
N THR A 314 1.60 -12.72 -4.94
CA THR A 314 2.44 -13.02 -3.76
C THR A 314 1.62 -13.68 -2.65
N ILE A 315 0.48 -13.10 -2.27
CA ILE A 315 -0.41 -13.62 -1.23
C ILE A 315 -1.02 -14.96 -1.67
N SER A 316 -1.39 -15.08 -2.95
CA SER A 316 -1.94 -16.31 -3.52
C SER A 316 -0.96 -17.48 -3.42
N ILE A 317 0.33 -17.24 -3.71
CA ILE A 317 1.40 -18.23 -3.57
C ILE A 317 1.64 -18.57 -2.10
N LEU A 318 1.69 -17.57 -1.21
CA LEU A 318 1.86 -17.80 0.23
C LEU A 318 0.72 -18.66 0.78
N LYS A 319 -0.53 -18.36 0.41
CA LYS A 319 -1.71 -19.16 0.77
C LYS A 319 -1.57 -20.61 0.31
N LYS A 320 -1.19 -20.85 -0.95
CA LYS A 320 -0.93 -22.20 -1.48
C LYS A 320 0.21 -22.92 -0.73
N THR A 321 1.25 -22.19 -0.35
CA THR A 321 2.41 -22.73 0.38
C THR A 321 2.00 -23.21 1.77
N VAL A 322 1.18 -22.42 2.47
CA VAL A 322 0.58 -22.80 3.76
C VAL A 322 -0.31 -24.04 3.57
N GLY A 323 -1.26 -24.01 2.62
CA GLY A 323 -2.17 -25.13 2.37
C GLY A 323 -1.46 -26.44 2.00
N ASN A 324 -0.38 -26.40 1.22
CA ASN A 324 0.39 -27.59 0.84
C ASN A 324 1.18 -28.21 1.99
N ASN A 325 1.54 -27.44 3.03
CA ASN A 325 2.18 -27.98 4.23
C ASN A 325 1.21 -28.78 5.11
N VAL A 326 -0.10 -28.56 4.98
CA VAL A 326 -1.14 -29.32 5.69
C VAL A 326 -1.23 -30.77 5.20
N TYR A 327 -0.97 -31.03 3.91
CA TYR A 327 -1.06 -32.36 3.30
C TYR A 327 0.25 -33.17 3.28
N LYS A 328 1.34 -32.62 3.85
CA LYS A 328 2.65 -33.29 3.94
C LYS A 328 3.01 -33.79 5.34
N LYS A 329 2.12 -33.64 6.31
CA LYS A 329 2.17 -34.32 7.61
C LYS A 329 1.10 -35.40 7.63
#